data_AF-I7LUP7-F1
#
_entry.id   AF-I7LUP7-F1
#
_cell.length_a   1.000
_cell.length_b   1.000
_cell.length_c   1.000
_cell.angle_alpha   90.00
_cell.angle_beta   90.00
_cell.angle_gamma   90.00
#
_symmetry.space_group_name_H-M   'P 1'
#
loop_
_entity.id
_entity.type
_entity.pdbx_description
1 polymer ?
#
loop_
_entity_poly.entity_id
_entity_poly.type
_entity_poly.pdbx_seq_one_letter_code
_entity_poly.pdbx_strand_id
1 'polypeptide(L)'
;MDSLNNKILNKREHKKNLLIGISGSVATIKIAELVENLSKANLFDIRIVTTEKAMTFLDNHLQEKLSNVQIFTDKDEWGQWKKKGDPVLHIDLRKWADIFLIAPLSANTLSKIATGACDNLLTCVARAWDFDLKQDRTFDLADQKSLRLLKKPFIVAPAMNTFMYQHPITEKQINQLKEWNIIVLPTVEKILVCGDKGLGAMAEVLTICDSIKIIKQQLDQN
;
A
#
# COMPACT_ATOMS: atom_id res chain seq x y z
N MET A 1 -44.80 4.55 5.09
CA MET A 1 -43.42 5.09 5.23
C MET A 1 -42.39 4.00 5.53
N ASP A 2 -42.73 2.70 5.38
CA ASP A 2 -41.87 1.59 5.86
C ASP A 2 -41.16 0.77 4.76
N SER A 3 -41.29 1.13 3.49
CA SER A 3 -40.62 0.42 2.38
C SER A 3 -39.32 1.08 1.91
N LEU A 4 -39.09 2.36 2.24
CA LEU A 4 -37.85 3.08 1.88
C LEU A 4 -36.73 2.84 2.90
N ASN A 5 -37.04 2.74 4.20
CA ASN A 5 -36.05 2.56 5.27
C ASN A 5 -35.47 1.14 5.33
N ASN A 6 -36.20 0.11 4.86
CA ASN A 6 -35.71 -1.27 4.82
C ASN A 6 -34.81 -1.59 3.61
N LYS A 7 -34.67 -0.69 2.64
CA LYS A 7 -33.74 -0.86 1.51
C LYS A 7 -32.32 -0.38 1.81
N ILE A 8 -32.11 0.34 2.91
CA ILE A 8 -30.80 0.92 3.26
C ILE A 8 -29.93 -0.05 4.09
N LEU A 9 -30.53 -1.08 4.71
CA LEU A 9 -29.85 -1.94 5.71
C LEU A 9 -29.38 -3.32 5.22
N ASN A 10 -29.31 -3.58 3.91
CA ASN A 10 -28.91 -4.91 3.41
C ASN A 10 -28.05 -4.90 2.12
N LYS A 11 -27.20 -3.89 1.92
CA LYS A 11 -26.04 -4.08 1.03
C LYS A 11 -24.95 -4.73 1.89
N ARG A 12 -24.79 -6.06 1.81
CA ARG A 12 -23.56 -6.71 2.29
C ARG A 12 -22.42 -6.03 1.54
N GLU A 13 -21.66 -5.17 2.19
CA GLU A 13 -20.52 -4.53 1.55
C GLU A 13 -19.56 -5.63 1.11
N HIS A 14 -19.34 -5.73 -0.21
CA HIS A 14 -18.40 -6.69 -0.76
C HIS A 14 -17.00 -6.29 -0.27
N LYS A 15 -16.24 -7.27 0.21
CA LYS A 15 -14.85 -7.04 0.62
C LYS A 15 -14.01 -6.64 -0.59
N LYS A 16 -13.11 -5.69 -0.44
CA LYS A 16 -12.11 -5.41 -1.48
C LYS A 16 -10.83 -6.17 -1.18
N ASN A 17 -10.18 -6.68 -2.21
CA ASN A 17 -8.87 -7.30 -2.09
C ASN A 17 -7.82 -6.21 -1.89
N LEU A 18 -7.21 -6.17 -0.71
CA LEU A 18 -6.17 -5.21 -0.35
C LEU A 18 -4.82 -5.91 -0.31
N LEU A 19 -3.92 -5.54 -1.22
CA LEU A 19 -2.53 -5.95 -1.16
C LEU A 19 -1.71 -4.91 -0.41
N ILE A 20 -1.02 -5.33 0.64
CA ILE A 20 -0.13 -4.46 1.42
C ILE A 20 1.32 -4.84 1.13
N GLY A 21 2.06 -3.94 0.49
CA GLY A 21 3.49 -4.00 0.35
C GLY A 21 4.20 -3.44 1.58
N ILE A 22 5.20 -4.16 2.08
CA ILE A 22 6.08 -3.68 3.17
C ILE A 22 7.54 -3.66 2.70
N SER A 23 8.21 -2.54 2.92
CA SER A 23 9.61 -2.35 2.54
C SER A 23 10.51 -2.05 3.75
N GLY A 24 11.83 -2.09 3.56
CA GLY A 24 12.80 -2.00 4.65
C GLY A 24 12.83 -0.64 5.36
N SER A 25 11.98 -0.47 6.37
CA SER A 25 11.93 0.69 7.27
C SER A 25 11.55 0.23 8.67
N VAL A 26 12.04 0.93 9.71
CA VAL A 26 11.69 0.63 11.12
C VAL A 26 10.18 0.68 11.35
N ALA A 27 9.45 1.48 10.57
CA ALA A 27 7.99 1.58 10.64
C ALA A 27 7.26 0.25 10.34
N THR A 28 7.95 -0.77 9.80
CA THR A 28 7.40 -2.13 9.62
C THR A 28 6.88 -2.73 10.93
N ILE A 29 7.41 -2.34 12.10
CA ILE A 29 6.89 -2.81 13.40
C ILE A 29 5.40 -2.48 13.63
N LYS A 30 4.86 -1.50 12.89
CA LYS A 30 3.45 -1.08 12.97
C LYS A 30 2.51 -1.89 12.07
N ILE A 31 3.03 -2.82 11.26
CA ILE A 31 2.21 -3.54 10.28
C ILE A 31 1.13 -4.41 10.94
N ALA A 32 1.43 -5.03 12.08
CA ALA A 32 0.45 -5.82 12.83
C ALA A 32 -0.73 -4.94 13.30
N GLU A 33 -0.43 -3.75 13.81
CA GLU A 33 -1.44 -2.77 14.22
C GLU A 33 -2.29 -2.30 13.02
N LEU A 34 -1.65 -2.04 11.88
CA LEU A 34 -2.34 -1.64 10.65
C LEU A 34 -3.31 -2.72 10.16
N VAL A 35 -2.84 -3.97 10.07
CA VAL A 35 -3.64 -5.12 9.65
C VAL A 35 -4.80 -5.35 10.62
N GLU A 36 -4.56 -5.27 11.92
CA GLU A 36 -5.61 -5.43 12.95
C GLU A 36 -6.71 -4.38 12.76
N ASN A 37 -6.35 -3.10 12.59
CA ASN A 37 -7.32 -2.02 12.40
C ASN A 37 -8.11 -2.12 11.09
N LEU A 38 -7.48 -2.56 10.00
CA LEU A 38 -8.16 -2.78 8.72
C LEU A 38 -9.07 -4.03 8.76
N SER A 39 -8.72 -5.04 9.54
CA SER A 39 -9.50 -6.28 9.67
C SER A 39 -10.77 -6.11 10.50
N LYS A 40 -10.77 -5.21 11.51
CA LYS A 40 -11.91 -4.95 12.41
C LYS A 40 -13.21 -4.61 11.68
N ALA A 41 -13.12 -3.90 10.56
CA ALA A 41 -14.30 -3.45 9.81
C ALA A 41 -14.85 -4.52 8.84
N ASN A 42 -14.18 -5.67 8.69
CA ASN A 42 -14.52 -6.73 7.74
C ASN A 42 -14.70 -6.23 6.29
N LEU A 43 -13.98 -5.17 5.92
CA LEU A 43 -14.08 -4.48 4.63
C LEU A 43 -13.11 -5.01 3.57
N PHE A 44 -12.07 -5.73 4.00
CA PHE A 44 -10.95 -6.12 3.16
C PHE A 44 -10.61 -7.60 3.33
N ASP A 45 -10.22 -8.23 2.23
CA ASP A 45 -9.41 -9.45 2.26
C ASP A 45 -7.97 -9.03 2.02
N ILE A 46 -7.09 -9.31 2.99
CA ILE A 46 -5.74 -8.73 3.04
C ILE A 46 -4.70 -9.78 2.67
N ARG A 47 -3.75 -9.41 1.80
CA ARG A 47 -2.51 -10.14 1.56
C ARG A 47 -1.32 -9.20 1.70
N ILE A 48 -0.17 -9.72 2.10
CA ILE A 48 1.05 -8.95 2.27
C ILE A 48 2.10 -9.41 1.28
N VAL A 49 2.82 -8.47 0.67
CA VAL A 49 4.06 -8.72 -0.07
C VAL A 49 5.20 -7.97 0.61
N THR A 50 6.32 -8.63 0.86
CA THR A 50 7.42 -8.10 1.66
C THR A 50 8.76 -8.17 0.94
N THR A 51 9.57 -7.12 1.11
CA THR A 51 10.99 -7.18 0.72
C THR A 51 11.81 -7.95 1.75
N GLU A 52 12.93 -8.54 1.35
CA GLU A 52 13.86 -9.18 2.30
C GLU A 52 14.31 -8.26 3.43
N LYS A 53 14.48 -6.96 3.17
CA LYS A 53 14.86 -5.97 4.19
C LYS A 53 13.73 -5.62 5.16
N ALA A 54 12.48 -5.77 4.76
CA ALA A 54 11.34 -5.61 5.67
C ALA A 54 11.24 -6.79 6.65
N MET A 55 11.59 -8.00 6.21
CA MET A 55 11.59 -9.20 7.04
C MET A 55 12.50 -9.08 8.26
N THR A 56 13.54 -8.25 8.21
CA THR A 56 14.43 -8.00 9.36
C THR A 56 13.73 -7.29 10.53
N PHE A 57 12.60 -6.63 10.27
CA PHE A 57 11.77 -5.97 11.28
C PHE A 57 10.51 -6.78 11.65
N LEU A 58 10.25 -7.88 10.95
CA LEU A 58 9.16 -8.82 11.26
C LEU A 58 9.71 -9.95 12.13
N ASP A 59 9.81 -9.69 13.43
CA ASP A 59 10.14 -10.74 14.40
C ASP A 59 9.04 -11.82 14.48
N ASN A 60 9.33 -12.91 15.20
CA ASN A 60 8.40 -14.03 15.34
C ASN A 60 7.06 -13.61 15.96
N HIS A 61 7.07 -12.62 16.87
CA HIS A 61 5.87 -12.12 17.54
C HIS A 61 4.95 -11.35 16.57
N LEU A 62 5.51 -10.51 15.72
CA LEU A 62 4.76 -9.83 14.66
C LEU A 62 4.23 -10.82 13.63
N GLN A 63 5.01 -11.85 13.28
CA GLN A 63 4.54 -12.90 12.37
C GLN A 63 3.38 -13.70 12.98
N GLU A 64 3.41 -14.00 14.28
CA GLU A 64 2.31 -14.67 14.98
C GLU A 64 1.02 -13.83 14.96
N LYS A 65 1.12 -12.51 15.19
CA LYS A 65 0.00 -11.57 15.06
C LYS A 65 -0.59 -11.52 13.65
N LEU A 66 0.20 -11.84 12.64
CA LEU A 66 -0.19 -11.86 11.23
C LEU A 66 -0.51 -13.26 10.71
N SER A 67 -0.60 -14.28 11.58
CA SER A 67 -0.79 -15.69 11.20
C SER A 67 -2.00 -15.96 10.30
N ASN A 68 -3.05 -15.13 10.40
CA ASN A 68 -4.26 -15.22 9.57
C ASN A 68 -4.15 -14.47 8.23
N VAL A 69 -3.00 -13.87 7.93
CA VAL A 69 -2.75 -13.11 6.69
C VAL A 69 -1.65 -13.77 5.89
N GLN A 70 -1.90 -13.99 4.60
CA GLN A 70 -0.91 -14.57 3.71
C GLN A 70 0.20 -13.56 3.41
N ILE A 71 1.45 -13.93 3.69
CA ILE A 71 2.64 -13.11 3.45
C ILE A 71 3.45 -13.76 2.32
N PHE A 72 3.77 -12.99 1.28
CA PHE A 72 4.56 -13.40 0.13
C PHE A 72 5.92 -12.68 0.12
N THR A 73 6.96 -13.44 -0.18
CA THR A 73 8.36 -13.01 -0.25
C THR A 73 8.93 -13.26 -1.64
N ASP A 74 10.13 -12.74 -1.90
CA ASP A 74 10.86 -13.01 -3.16
C ASP A 74 11.09 -14.50 -3.41
N LYS A 75 11.14 -15.33 -2.35
CA LYS A 75 11.29 -16.80 -2.49
C LYS A 75 10.04 -17.46 -3.07
N ASP A 76 8.85 -16.91 -2.81
CA ASP A 76 7.58 -17.45 -3.27
C ASP A 76 7.41 -17.25 -4.78
N GLU A 77 7.98 -16.18 -5.33
CA GLU A 77 7.95 -15.87 -6.76
C GLU A 77 8.64 -16.95 -7.60
N TRP A 78 9.85 -17.34 -7.19
CA TRP A 78 10.66 -18.33 -7.90
C TRP A 78 10.34 -19.78 -7.51
N GLY A 79 9.75 -20.01 -6.33
CA GLY A 79 9.34 -21.34 -5.90
C GLY A 79 8.19 -21.93 -6.72
N GLN A 80 7.33 -21.07 -7.28
CA GLN A 80 6.11 -21.47 -7.99
C GLN A 80 6.30 -21.62 -9.50
N TRP A 81 7.24 -20.89 -10.11
CA TRP A 81 7.47 -20.92 -11.56
C TRP A 81 8.56 -21.94 -11.94
N LYS A 82 8.16 -23.07 -12.53
CA LYS A 82 9.10 -24.14 -12.94
C LYS A 82 9.10 -24.37 -14.45
N LYS A 83 7.98 -24.06 -15.12
CA LYS A 83 7.83 -24.20 -16.57
C LYS A 83 6.95 -23.09 -17.14
N LYS A 84 7.08 -22.86 -18.45
CA LYS A 84 6.21 -21.96 -19.20
C LYS A 84 4.75 -22.40 -19.04
N GLY A 85 3.90 -21.47 -18.60
CA GLY A 85 2.49 -21.72 -18.31
C GLY A 85 2.17 -21.79 -16.82
N ASP A 86 3.17 -21.91 -15.94
CA ASP A 86 2.96 -21.78 -14.51
C ASP A 86 2.57 -20.32 -14.14
N PRO A 87 1.78 -20.13 -13.07
CA PRO A 87 1.37 -18.80 -12.62
C PRO A 87 2.58 -17.91 -12.30
N VAL A 88 2.48 -16.62 -12.64
CA VAL A 88 3.54 -15.64 -12.38
C VAL A 88 3.07 -14.78 -11.21
N LEU A 89 3.62 -15.06 -10.02
CA LEU A 89 3.07 -14.58 -8.76
C LEU A 89 2.81 -13.07 -8.71
N HIS A 90 3.75 -12.23 -9.16
CA HIS A 90 3.54 -10.77 -9.17
C HIS A 90 2.36 -10.34 -10.06
N ILE A 91 2.13 -11.03 -11.18
CA ILE A 91 0.98 -10.79 -12.07
C ILE A 91 -0.30 -11.25 -11.40
N ASP A 92 -0.29 -12.36 -10.68
CA ASP A 92 -1.48 -12.89 -10.03
C ASP A 92 -1.88 -12.07 -8.80
N LEU A 93 -0.91 -11.63 -8.00
CA LEU A 93 -1.14 -10.65 -6.92
C LEU A 93 -1.72 -9.35 -7.48
N ARG A 94 -1.15 -8.86 -8.59
CA ARG A 94 -1.67 -7.69 -9.28
C ARG A 94 -3.10 -7.91 -9.76
N LYS A 95 -3.44 -9.04 -10.37
CA LYS A 95 -4.82 -9.34 -10.83
C LYS A 95 -5.79 -9.43 -9.66
N TRP A 96 -5.38 -10.10 -8.58
CA TRP A 96 -6.19 -10.34 -7.39
C TRP A 96 -6.53 -9.05 -6.64
N ALA A 97 -5.58 -8.14 -6.47
CA ALA A 97 -5.75 -6.94 -5.64
C ALA A 97 -6.65 -5.90 -6.32
N ASP A 98 -7.62 -5.33 -5.59
CA ASP A 98 -8.37 -4.14 -6.02
C ASP A 98 -7.61 -2.86 -5.67
N ILE A 99 -6.95 -2.86 -4.51
CA ILE A 99 -6.19 -1.74 -3.94
C ILE A 99 -4.78 -2.24 -3.63
N PHE A 100 -3.77 -1.43 -3.96
CA PHE A 100 -2.39 -1.69 -3.57
C PHE A 100 -1.88 -0.57 -2.65
N LEU A 101 -1.44 -0.94 -1.45
CA LEU A 101 -0.87 -0.02 -0.47
C LEU A 101 0.59 -0.44 -0.21
N ILE A 102 1.56 0.46 -0.29
CA ILE A 102 2.90 0.21 0.26
C ILE A 102 3.09 1.03 1.54
N ALA A 103 3.11 0.36 2.69
CA ALA A 103 3.24 0.98 4.00
C ALA A 103 4.00 0.05 4.98
N PRO A 104 5.28 0.33 5.30
CA PRO A 104 6.04 1.52 4.90
C PRO A 104 6.64 1.44 3.48
N LEU A 105 6.76 2.61 2.84
CA LEU A 105 7.61 2.85 1.66
C LEU A 105 8.96 3.46 2.09
N SER A 106 10.02 2.67 2.01
CA SER A 106 11.41 3.10 2.25
C SER A 106 11.94 3.96 1.10
N ALA A 107 12.96 4.77 1.36
CA ALA A 107 13.63 5.57 0.33
C ALA A 107 14.19 4.69 -0.82
N ASN A 108 14.68 3.49 -0.51
CA ASN A 108 15.19 2.55 -1.51
C ASN A 108 14.08 2.05 -2.44
N THR A 109 12.95 1.60 -1.89
CA THR A 109 11.81 1.15 -2.70
C THR A 109 11.17 2.31 -3.46
N LEU A 110 11.11 3.52 -2.88
CA LEU A 110 10.70 4.73 -3.58
C LEU A 110 11.55 4.96 -4.83
N SER A 111 12.89 4.91 -4.66
CA SER A 111 13.83 5.07 -5.77
C SER A 111 13.64 4.01 -6.84
N LYS A 112 13.46 2.74 -6.46
CA LYS A 112 13.19 1.64 -7.40
C LYS A 112 11.91 1.85 -8.20
N ILE A 113 10.81 2.24 -7.56
CA ILE A 113 9.54 2.50 -8.24
C ILE A 113 9.71 3.68 -9.21
N ALA A 114 10.28 4.79 -8.75
CA ALA A 114 10.48 6.00 -9.56
C ALA A 114 11.40 5.78 -10.78
N THR A 115 12.36 4.86 -10.67
CA THR A 115 13.30 4.53 -11.76
C THR A 115 12.86 3.32 -12.59
N GLY A 116 11.75 2.67 -12.23
CA GLY A 116 11.22 1.50 -12.95
C GLY A 116 11.96 0.18 -12.69
N ALA A 117 12.78 0.11 -11.63
CA ALA A 117 13.39 -1.14 -11.22
C ALA A 117 12.33 -2.15 -10.73
N CYS A 118 12.50 -3.41 -11.10
CA CYS A 118 11.61 -4.52 -10.77
C CYS A 118 12.46 -5.77 -10.43
N ASP A 119 13.23 -5.68 -9.36
CA ASP A 119 14.24 -6.67 -8.97
C ASP A 119 13.83 -7.54 -7.78
N ASN A 120 12.60 -7.36 -7.29
CA ASN A 120 12.01 -8.16 -6.22
C ASN A 120 10.49 -8.20 -6.37
N LEU A 121 9.82 -9.13 -5.68
CA LEU A 121 8.39 -9.38 -5.84
C LEU A 121 7.55 -8.11 -5.65
N LEU A 122 7.87 -7.31 -4.62
CA LEU A 122 7.17 -6.05 -4.33
C LEU A 122 7.25 -5.06 -5.51
N THR A 123 8.45 -4.85 -6.05
CA THR A 123 8.67 -3.90 -7.15
C THR A 123 8.20 -4.44 -8.48
N CYS A 124 8.21 -5.76 -8.69
CA CYS A 124 7.56 -6.42 -9.83
C CYS A 124 6.05 -6.18 -9.84
N VAL A 125 5.36 -6.34 -8.70
CA VAL A 125 3.93 -6.01 -8.56
C VAL A 125 3.69 -4.53 -8.87
N ALA A 126 4.48 -3.63 -8.28
CA ALA A 126 4.36 -2.19 -8.51
C ALA A 126 4.56 -1.82 -10.00
N ARG A 127 5.54 -2.43 -10.67
CA ARG A 127 5.83 -2.17 -12.08
C ARG A 127 4.72 -2.64 -13.03
N ALA A 128 4.05 -3.74 -12.68
CA ALA A 128 2.95 -4.34 -13.44
C ALA A 128 1.56 -3.72 -13.12
N TRP A 129 1.51 -2.73 -12.24
CA TRP A 129 0.26 -2.13 -11.78
C TRP A 129 -0.45 -1.33 -12.87
N ASP A 130 -1.78 -1.21 -12.75
CA ASP A 130 -2.59 -0.40 -13.66
C ASP A 130 -2.55 1.07 -13.25
N PHE A 131 -1.57 1.80 -13.78
CA PHE A 131 -1.54 3.25 -13.69
C PHE A 131 -2.54 3.83 -14.71
N ASP A 132 -3.65 4.41 -14.24
CA ASP A 132 -4.59 5.11 -15.13
C ASP A 132 -3.98 6.45 -15.57
N LEU A 133 -3.02 6.37 -16.51
CA LEU A 133 -2.25 7.51 -17.03
C LEU A 133 -3.00 8.31 -18.11
N LYS A 134 -4.23 7.93 -18.46
CA LYS A 134 -4.97 8.52 -19.60
C LYS A 134 -5.65 9.86 -19.28
N GLN A 135 -5.26 10.53 -18.19
CA GLN A 135 -5.91 11.76 -17.75
C GLN A 135 -4.87 12.85 -17.47
N ASP A 136 -5.13 14.07 -17.94
CA ASP A 136 -4.38 15.30 -17.59
C ASP A 136 -4.65 15.74 -16.13
N ARG A 137 -4.67 14.80 -15.19
CA ARG A 137 -5.07 15.02 -13.80
C ARG A 137 -4.22 14.21 -12.85
N THR A 138 -3.82 14.85 -11.75
CA THR A 138 -3.21 14.24 -10.58
C THR A 138 -4.29 13.94 -9.54
N PHE A 139 -4.23 12.80 -8.85
CA PHE A 139 -5.21 12.46 -7.80
C PHE A 139 -4.75 12.92 -6.41
N ASP A 140 -5.61 13.68 -5.74
CA ASP A 140 -5.46 14.08 -4.33
C ASP A 140 -6.57 13.43 -3.49
N LEU A 141 -6.24 12.96 -2.29
CA LEU A 141 -7.23 12.47 -1.32
C LEU A 141 -8.28 13.53 -0.95
N ALA A 142 -7.91 14.81 -1.00
CA ALA A 142 -8.83 15.93 -0.79
C ALA A 142 -9.85 16.06 -1.95
N ASP A 143 -9.51 15.63 -3.16
CA ASP A 143 -10.38 15.65 -4.33
C ASP A 143 -11.04 14.27 -4.57
N GLN A 144 -12.05 13.99 -3.74
CA GLN A 144 -12.79 12.73 -3.79
C GLN A 144 -13.46 12.45 -5.15
N LYS A 145 -13.76 13.47 -5.96
CA LYS A 145 -14.35 13.27 -7.30
C LYS A 145 -13.36 12.60 -8.25
N SER A 146 -12.09 12.98 -8.16
CA SER A 146 -11.04 12.39 -8.96
C SER A 146 -10.80 10.93 -8.54
N LEU A 147 -10.80 10.61 -7.24
CA LEU A 147 -10.61 9.23 -6.77
C LEU A 147 -11.58 8.20 -7.37
N ARG A 148 -12.80 8.61 -7.74
CA ARG A 148 -13.78 7.73 -8.42
C ARG A 148 -13.32 7.26 -9.80
N LEU A 149 -12.35 7.92 -10.42
CA LEU A 149 -11.89 7.49 -11.74
C LEU A 149 -10.83 6.37 -11.65
N LEU A 150 -10.23 6.16 -10.48
CA LEU A 150 -9.23 5.12 -10.28
C LEU A 150 -9.88 3.74 -10.28
N LYS A 151 -9.44 2.88 -11.22
CA LYS A 151 -9.87 1.48 -11.28
C LYS A 151 -9.11 0.59 -10.30
N LYS A 152 -7.81 0.85 -10.12
CA LYS A 152 -6.92 0.11 -9.23
C LYS A 152 -6.04 1.08 -8.45
N PRO A 153 -6.54 1.67 -7.35
CA PRO A 153 -5.80 2.67 -6.59
C PRO A 153 -4.48 2.12 -6.07
N PHE A 154 -3.41 2.91 -6.25
CA PHE A 154 -2.08 2.63 -5.70
C PHE A 154 -1.71 3.73 -4.72
N ILE A 155 -1.48 3.35 -3.46
CA ILE A 155 -1.21 4.23 -2.34
C ILE A 155 0.16 3.88 -1.76
N VAL A 156 0.91 4.88 -1.33
CA VAL A 156 2.17 4.69 -0.62
C VAL A 156 2.23 5.54 0.64
N ALA A 157 2.85 5.01 1.70
CA ALA A 157 3.13 5.72 2.95
C ALA A 157 4.65 5.79 3.17
N PRO A 158 5.33 6.86 2.70
CA PRO A 158 6.76 7.04 2.89
C PRO A 158 7.17 6.97 4.35
N ALA A 159 8.30 6.32 4.64
CA ALA A 159 8.84 6.18 5.99
C ALA A 159 10.37 6.10 5.96
N MET A 160 11.03 7.22 6.25
CA MET A 160 12.48 7.37 6.20
C MET A 160 12.97 8.44 7.16
N ASN A 161 14.27 8.49 7.44
CA ASN A 161 14.88 9.54 8.25
C ASN A 161 14.68 10.93 7.61
N THR A 162 14.65 12.00 8.42
CA THR A 162 14.44 13.38 7.94
C THR A 162 15.43 13.83 6.89
N PHE A 163 16.72 13.50 7.00
CA PHE A 163 17.71 13.85 5.98
C PHE A 163 17.46 13.14 4.66
N MET A 164 16.96 11.89 4.70
CA MET A 164 16.54 11.18 3.49
C MET A 164 15.27 11.82 2.91
N TYR A 165 14.32 12.20 3.75
CA TYR A 165 13.06 12.80 3.31
C TYR A 165 13.26 14.19 2.67
N GLN A 166 14.12 15.02 3.27
CA GLN A 166 14.49 16.34 2.78
C GLN A 166 15.50 16.31 1.63
N HIS A 167 16.03 15.13 1.27
CA HIS A 167 16.96 15.02 0.16
C HIS A 167 16.25 15.40 -1.16
N PRO A 168 16.86 16.23 -2.04
CA PRO A 168 16.21 16.70 -3.27
C PRO A 168 15.72 15.59 -4.20
N ILE A 169 16.38 14.42 -4.18
CA ILE A 169 15.93 13.26 -4.96
C ILE A 169 14.58 12.72 -4.50
N THR A 170 14.29 12.77 -3.20
CA THR A 170 13.07 12.24 -2.61
C THR A 170 11.88 13.06 -3.06
N GLU A 171 12.01 14.38 -3.06
CA GLU A 171 10.98 15.28 -3.59
C GLU A 171 10.69 15.00 -5.07
N LYS A 172 11.74 14.88 -5.90
CA LYS A 172 11.58 14.55 -7.33
C LYS A 172 10.85 13.22 -7.53
N GLN A 173 11.24 12.20 -6.78
CA GLN A 173 10.63 10.86 -6.85
C GLN A 173 9.16 10.91 -6.38
N ILE A 174 8.86 11.56 -5.26
CA ILE A 174 7.48 11.71 -4.76
C ILE A 174 6.60 12.43 -5.80
N ASN A 175 7.11 13.50 -6.42
CA ASN A 175 6.36 14.23 -7.44
C ASN A 175 6.09 13.37 -8.67
N GLN A 176 7.09 12.61 -9.12
CA GLN A 176 6.93 11.64 -10.22
C GLN A 176 5.88 10.57 -9.91
N LEU A 177 5.84 10.04 -8.68
CA LEU A 177 4.83 9.08 -8.26
C LEU A 177 3.41 9.69 -8.33
N LYS A 178 3.25 10.96 -7.91
CA LYS A 178 1.98 11.68 -8.00
C LYS A 178 1.53 11.91 -9.44
N GLU A 179 2.46 12.22 -10.35
CA GLU A 179 2.19 12.33 -11.80
C GLU A 179 1.70 11.00 -12.39
N TRP A 180 2.13 9.86 -11.82
CA TRP A 180 1.63 8.53 -12.16
C TRP A 180 0.35 8.13 -11.43
N ASN A 181 -0.32 9.09 -10.80
CA ASN A 181 -1.59 8.86 -10.12
C ASN A 181 -1.50 7.91 -8.93
N ILE A 182 -0.30 7.79 -8.35
CA ILE A 182 -0.07 7.13 -7.07
C ILE A 182 -0.38 8.13 -5.95
N ILE A 183 -1.20 7.70 -5.02
CA ILE A 183 -1.58 8.48 -3.85
C ILE A 183 -0.46 8.40 -2.81
N VAL A 184 0.27 9.49 -2.61
CA VAL A 184 1.34 9.57 -1.61
C VAL A 184 0.79 10.15 -0.32
N LEU A 185 0.71 9.34 0.74
CA LEU A 185 0.26 9.79 2.05
C LEU A 185 1.32 10.69 2.70
N PRO A 186 0.90 11.75 3.43
CA PRO A 186 1.83 12.67 4.07
C PRO A 186 2.60 11.97 5.21
N THR A 187 3.88 12.30 5.35
CA THR A 187 4.68 11.91 6.52
C THR A 187 4.34 12.77 7.74
N VAL A 188 4.59 12.25 8.93
CA VAL A 188 4.42 12.99 10.19
C VAL A 188 5.77 13.37 10.80
N GLU A 189 5.77 14.40 11.64
CA GLU A 189 6.91 14.72 12.50
C GLU A 189 6.93 13.82 13.74
N LYS A 190 8.05 13.16 14.00
CA LYS A 190 8.28 12.43 15.26
C LYS A 190 9.73 12.59 15.71
N ILE A 191 9.97 12.29 16.99
CA ILE A 191 11.31 12.01 17.47
C ILE A 191 11.74 10.70 16.80
N LEU A 192 12.72 10.78 15.92
CA LEU A 192 13.24 9.66 15.17
C LEU A 192 14.11 8.77 16.06
N VAL A 193 14.38 7.53 15.61
CA VAL A 193 15.25 6.58 16.32
C VAL A 193 16.66 7.15 16.56
N CYS A 194 17.09 8.14 15.77
CA CYS A 194 18.36 8.85 15.96
C CYS A 194 18.33 9.97 17.02
N GLY A 195 17.17 10.31 17.59
CA GLY A 195 17.01 11.38 18.60
C GLY A 195 16.55 12.72 18.04
N ASP A 196 16.61 12.93 16.72
CA ASP A 196 16.17 14.17 16.08
C ASP A 196 14.64 14.24 15.92
N LYS A 197 14.04 15.42 16.14
CA LYS A 197 12.66 15.69 15.79
C LYS A 197 12.60 16.16 14.33
N GLY A 198 11.91 15.42 13.47
CA GLY A 198 11.80 15.83 12.07
C GLY A 198 10.76 15.06 11.27
N LEU A 199 10.47 15.60 10.08
CA LEU A 199 9.57 15.00 9.07
C LEU A 199 10.15 13.70 8.51
N GLY A 200 9.30 12.82 7.98
CA GLY A 200 9.72 11.58 7.32
C GLY A 200 9.21 10.30 7.99
N ALA A 201 8.63 10.39 9.19
CA ALA A 201 7.99 9.24 9.82
C ALA A 201 6.71 8.86 9.05
N MET A 202 6.44 7.55 8.96
CA MET A 202 5.22 7.03 8.33
C MET A 202 3.97 7.68 8.94
N ALA A 203 2.99 7.99 8.08
CA ALA A 203 1.65 8.37 8.52
C ALA A 203 1.14 7.46 9.65
N GLU A 204 0.34 8.02 10.57
CA GLU A 204 -0.24 7.22 11.64
C GLU A 204 -1.12 6.11 11.06
N VAL A 205 -1.14 4.97 11.76
CA VAL A 205 -1.90 3.78 11.33
C VAL A 205 -3.36 4.14 11.06
N LEU A 206 -3.99 4.93 11.92
CA LEU A 206 -5.37 5.37 11.75
C LEU A 206 -5.55 6.23 10.50
N THR A 207 -4.63 7.15 10.21
CA THR A 207 -4.66 7.97 8.99
C THR A 207 -4.58 7.10 7.72
N ILE A 208 -3.73 6.08 7.73
CA ILE A 208 -3.64 5.12 6.62
C ILE A 208 -4.96 4.36 6.49
N CYS A 209 -5.49 3.81 7.60
CA CYS A 209 -6.76 3.10 7.62
C CYS A 209 -7.91 3.92 7.05
N ASP A 210 -8.04 5.19 7.46
CA ASP A 210 -9.10 6.07 7.02
C ASP A 210 -8.97 6.41 5.53
N SER A 211 -7.75 6.64 5.05
CA SER A 211 -7.47 6.86 3.63
C SER A 211 -7.90 5.65 2.78
N ILE A 212 -7.58 4.43 3.22
CA ILE A 212 -7.96 3.20 2.51
C ILE A 212 -9.48 2.97 2.54
N LYS A 213 -10.16 3.29 3.65
CA LYS A 213 -11.63 3.22 3.74
C LYS A 213 -12.31 4.23 2.80
N ILE A 214 -11.81 5.46 2.71
CA ILE A 214 -12.31 6.48 1.76
C ILE A 214 -12.17 5.95 0.33
N ILE A 215 -11.02 5.39 -0.02
CA ILE A 215 -10.77 4.84 -1.36
C ILE A 215 -11.72 3.68 -1.66
N LYS A 216 -11.93 2.75 -0.71
CA LYS A 216 -12.92 1.68 -0.87
C LYS A 216 -14.31 2.24 -1.17
N GLN A 217 -14.75 3.25 -0.42
CA GLN A 217 -16.06 3.86 -0.62
C GLN A 217 -16.22 4.44 -2.03
N GLN A 218 -15.16 5.04 -2.60
CA GLN A 218 -15.20 5.53 -3.98
C GLN A 218 -15.23 4.39 -5.00
N LEU A 219 -14.50 3.29 -4.76
CA LEU A 219 -14.54 2.11 -5.63
C LEU A 219 -15.89 1.39 -5.63
N ASP A 220 -16.64 1.45 -4.52
CA ASP A 220 -17.98 0.85 -4.42
C ASP A 220 -19.07 1.70 -5.11
N GLN A 221 -18.72 2.92 -5.54
CA GLN A 221 -19.61 3.85 -6.25
C GLN A 221 -19.44 3.80 -7.77
N ASN A 222 -18.44 3.08 -8.28
CA ASN A 222 -18.16 2.85 -9.69
C ASN A 222 -18.79 1.56 -10.21
#